data_AF-A0A920DUB4-F1
#
_entry.id   AF-A0A920DUB4-F1
#
_cell.length_a   1.000
_cell.length_b   1.000
_cell.length_c   1.000
_cell.angle_alpha   90.00
_cell.angle_beta   90.00
_cell.angle_gamma   90.00
#
_symmetry.space_group_name_H-M   'P 1'
#
loop_
_entity.id
_entity.type
_entity.pdbx_description
1 polymer ?
#
loop_
_entity_poly.entity_id
_entity_poly.type
_entity_poly.pdbx_seq_one_letter_code
_entity_poly.pdbx_strand_id
1 'polypeptide(L)'
;MRELKLLVLLYALLVSVSTLHSQEIEEVLITGSNLKDTELDSSPIEQISSDDFDKFNINNIAEISKFLNSSSGSRFQTNALEGVDQGMASITLRGLNQASTLLLINSKRHTFAGTPSNDGEGYIDANIIPEIAFRNIEILKEGATTAYGSDAVAGVINFKTYKEFEGFKIRFGDQTAENNNNKETNFGLLFGAKFLGLNAVFGFNQLDRSPFSASEIPQIAELAISGLGNTFILTDDDTVNDGLYAGEYTSGQVVPDPNCEQNGGILDGFCRFRYGTRFNLYNDENHNKIYLSLSNNNHDFTLLTSSVQVNDNPQSPSYPALPFLSREINPGEGGSPFNVPVRWLGRPLGAQYPSPLSPKDISQYHLSYSYLLALNNFEIDLSLTTSEHKNEHNRPDIIDSRFQQALLGNGGENGDLTWNIFDHTQNSPELIDFVRGAETTKEGPKL
;
A
#
# COMPACT_ATOMS: atom_id res chain seq x y z
N MET A 1 16.03 17.63 -15.65
CA MET A 1 14.81 18.41 -15.38
C MET A 1 14.50 18.57 -13.89
N ARG A 2 14.77 17.56 -13.04
CA ARG A 2 14.66 17.64 -11.56
C ARG A 2 15.54 18.73 -10.93
N GLU A 3 16.81 18.81 -11.35
CA GLU A 3 17.77 19.88 -10.94
C GLU A 3 17.32 21.29 -11.34
N LEU A 4 16.68 21.44 -12.51
CA LEU A 4 16.30 22.74 -13.05
C LEU A 4 15.07 23.34 -12.33
N LYS A 5 14.12 22.49 -11.89
CA LYS A 5 12.96 22.93 -11.08
C LYS A 5 13.39 23.37 -9.68
N LEU A 6 14.33 22.64 -9.07
CA LEU A 6 14.90 22.98 -7.75
C LEU A 6 15.67 24.31 -7.81
N LEU A 7 16.45 24.54 -8.87
CA LEU A 7 17.21 25.78 -9.09
C LEU A 7 16.30 27.00 -9.31
N VAL A 8 15.22 26.85 -10.08
CA VAL A 8 14.27 27.95 -10.35
C VAL A 8 13.50 28.34 -9.07
N LEU A 9 13.19 27.38 -8.20
CA LEU A 9 12.56 27.66 -6.89
C LEU A 9 13.55 28.28 -5.89
N LEU A 10 14.81 27.83 -5.85
CA LEU A 10 15.86 28.46 -5.03
C LEU A 10 16.09 29.92 -5.45
N TYR A 11 15.97 30.20 -6.75
CA TYR A 11 16.08 31.55 -7.30
C TYR A 11 14.87 32.43 -6.90
N ALA A 12 13.66 31.87 -6.82
CA ALA A 12 12.48 32.58 -6.31
C ALA A 12 12.60 32.94 -4.81
N LEU A 13 13.34 32.14 -4.03
CA LEU A 13 13.64 32.40 -2.62
C LEU A 13 14.62 33.58 -2.43
N LEU A 14 15.53 33.81 -3.40
CA LEU A 14 16.58 34.84 -3.31
C LEU A 14 16.10 36.25 -3.70
N VAL A 15 14.98 36.37 -4.41
CA VAL A 15 14.52 37.66 -4.98
C VAL A 15 13.60 38.45 -4.05
N SER A 16 13.04 37.83 -3.00
CA SER A 16 11.95 38.41 -2.19
C SER A 16 12.35 38.93 -0.80
N VAL A 17 13.65 39.05 -0.49
CA VAL A 17 14.10 39.73 0.74
C VAL A 17 13.98 41.24 0.57
N SER A 18 12.76 41.75 0.74
CA SER A 18 12.49 43.18 0.93
C SER A 18 11.71 43.34 2.23
N THR A 19 12.36 43.97 3.21
CA THR A 19 11.82 44.18 4.55
C THR A 19 10.67 45.19 4.54
N LEU A 20 9.50 44.79 5.03
CA LEU A 20 8.54 45.70 5.66
C LEU A 20 8.03 45.08 6.95
N HIS A 21 8.16 45.85 8.02
CA HIS A 21 7.76 45.52 9.37
C HIS A 21 6.24 45.70 9.49
N SER A 22 5.52 44.60 9.71
CA SER A 22 4.10 44.61 10.07
C SER A 22 3.93 44.03 11.47
N GLN A 23 3.05 44.67 12.25
CA GLN A 23 2.77 44.41 13.65
C GLN A 23 2.18 43.00 13.82
N GLU A 24 2.79 42.19 14.70
CA GLU A 24 2.38 40.79 14.94
C GLU A 24 1.00 40.71 15.59
N ILE A 25 0.03 40.20 14.84
CA ILE A 25 -1.16 39.55 15.38
C ILE A 25 -0.99 38.06 15.06
N GLU A 26 -0.90 37.24 16.10
CA GLU A 26 -0.86 35.78 15.97
C GLU A 26 -2.26 35.30 15.56
N GLU A 27 -2.40 34.85 14.32
CA GLU A 27 -3.66 34.42 13.73
C GLU A 27 -3.69 32.89 13.57
N VAL A 28 -4.74 32.25 14.09
CA VAL A 28 -4.89 30.79 14.06
C VAL A 28 -5.75 30.39 12.86
N LEU A 29 -5.13 29.82 11.82
CA LEU A 29 -5.85 29.27 10.67
C LEU A 29 -6.29 27.83 10.92
N ILE A 30 -7.60 27.63 10.93
CA ILE A 30 -8.24 26.35 11.21
C ILE A 30 -8.82 25.74 9.91
N THR A 31 -8.80 24.40 9.78
CA THR A 31 -9.35 23.68 8.61
C THR A 31 -10.86 23.79 8.51
N GLY A 32 -11.39 24.41 7.46
CA GLY A 32 -12.83 24.64 7.29
C GLY A 32 -13.19 26.07 6.91
N SER A 33 -12.25 27.00 7.09
CA SER A 33 -12.32 28.32 6.50
C SER A 33 -11.28 28.49 5.39
N ASN A 34 -11.74 28.95 4.22
CA ASN A 34 -10.86 29.43 3.15
C ASN A 34 -10.48 30.91 3.34
N LEU A 35 -10.99 31.54 4.40
CA LEU A 35 -10.73 32.93 4.76
C LEU A 35 -10.11 33.00 6.15
N LYS A 36 -9.15 33.89 6.28
CA LYS A 36 -8.56 34.33 7.55
C LYS A 36 -9.57 35.17 8.34
N ASP A 37 -10.60 34.50 8.87
CA ASP A 37 -11.65 35.16 9.64
C ASP A 37 -12.05 34.27 10.82
N THR A 38 -11.55 34.63 12.00
CA THR A 38 -11.79 33.94 13.27
C THR A 38 -13.25 33.98 13.72
N GLU A 39 -14.09 34.88 13.17
CA GLU A 39 -15.50 34.97 13.56
C GLU A 39 -16.42 33.98 12.80
N LEU A 40 -15.94 33.39 11.69
CA LEU A 40 -16.70 32.46 10.85
C LEU A 40 -16.38 30.96 11.09
N ASP A 41 -15.40 30.66 11.95
CA ASP A 41 -14.94 29.30 12.29
C ASP A 41 -15.95 28.54 13.18
N SER A 42 -17.04 28.07 12.59
CA SER A 42 -18.14 27.37 13.29
C SER A 42 -18.25 25.87 13.00
N SER A 43 -17.35 25.30 12.19
CA SER A 43 -17.37 23.86 11.94
C SER A 43 -16.68 23.12 13.10
N PRO A 44 -17.33 22.14 13.77
CA PRO A 44 -16.71 21.41 14.87
C PRO A 44 -15.54 20.57 14.35
N ILE A 45 -14.33 20.94 14.75
CA ILE A 45 -13.09 20.29 14.34
C ILE A 45 -12.56 19.45 15.47
N GLU A 46 -12.33 18.19 15.15
CA GLU A 46 -11.65 17.26 16.05
C GLU A 46 -10.15 17.45 15.84
N GLN A 47 -9.43 17.68 16.95
CA GLN A 47 -7.99 17.86 16.95
C GLN A 47 -7.34 16.75 17.79
N ILE A 48 -6.41 16.01 17.17
CA ILE A 48 -5.48 15.13 17.89
C ILE A 48 -4.09 15.73 17.75
N SER A 49 -3.43 15.95 18.88
CA SER A 49 -2.11 16.60 18.96
C SER A 49 -0.96 15.60 18.92
N SER A 50 0.26 16.11 18.76
CA SER A 50 1.50 15.33 18.90
C SER A 50 1.68 14.78 20.32
N ASP A 51 1.20 15.50 21.34
CA ASP A 51 1.20 15.01 22.72
C ASP A 51 0.27 13.80 22.89
N ASP A 52 -0.86 13.77 22.17
CA ASP A 52 -1.75 12.61 22.15
C ASP A 52 -1.14 11.45 21.38
N PHE A 53 -0.50 11.72 20.24
CA PHE A 53 0.28 10.71 19.50
C PHE A 53 1.34 10.05 20.36
N ASP A 54 2.09 10.84 21.15
CA ASP A 54 3.09 10.33 22.09
C ASP A 54 2.44 9.50 23.22
N LYS A 55 1.24 9.86 23.70
CA LYS A 55 0.48 9.07 24.70
C LYS A 55 -0.11 7.78 24.16
N PHE A 56 -0.50 7.75 22.89
CA PHE A 56 -1.06 6.55 22.24
C PHE A 56 -0.03 5.46 22.02
N ASN A 57 1.27 5.79 22.08
CA ASN A 57 2.37 4.85 21.90
C ASN A 57 2.28 4.08 20.56
N ILE A 58 1.91 4.80 19.51
CA ILE A 58 1.88 4.31 18.13
C ILE A 58 3.07 4.88 17.36
N ASN A 59 3.53 4.17 16.35
CA ASN A 59 4.80 4.47 15.67
C ASN A 59 4.63 4.86 14.20
N ASN A 60 3.53 4.49 13.57
CA ASN A 60 3.16 5.00 12.25
C ASN A 60 2.04 6.03 12.38
N ILE A 61 2.17 7.14 11.66
CA ILE A 61 1.20 8.24 11.69
C ILE A 61 -0.25 7.81 11.39
N ALA A 62 -0.45 6.84 10.49
CA ALA A 62 -1.77 6.39 10.11
C ALA A 62 -2.51 5.66 11.24
N GLU A 63 -1.79 5.11 12.22
CA GLU A 63 -2.39 4.43 13.38
C GLU A 63 -3.19 5.37 14.29
N ILE A 64 -3.05 6.69 14.13
CA ILE A 64 -3.93 7.68 14.78
C ILE A 64 -5.40 7.35 14.50
N SER A 65 -5.69 6.76 13.33
CA SER A 65 -7.03 6.36 12.95
C SER A 65 -7.71 5.38 13.90
N LYS A 66 -6.95 4.65 14.73
CA LYS A 66 -7.48 3.74 15.78
C LYS A 66 -8.16 4.49 16.92
N PHE A 67 -7.78 5.75 17.12
CA PHE A 67 -8.24 6.61 18.22
C PHE A 67 -9.24 7.67 17.78
N LEU A 68 -9.57 7.70 16.49
CA LEU A 68 -10.56 8.59 15.92
C LEU A 68 -11.95 7.95 15.96
N ASN A 69 -12.86 8.51 16.75
CA ASN A 69 -14.25 8.04 16.81
C ASN A 69 -14.98 8.19 15.46
N SER A 70 -14.50 9.10 14.62
CA SER A 70 -15.01 9.35 13.28
C SER A 70 -14.37 8.47 12.20
N SER A 71 -13.37 7.64 12.55
CA SER A 71 -12.66 6.75 11.64
C SER A 71 -13.22 5.32 11.71
N SER A 72 -13.39 4.71 10.55
CA SER A 72 -13.71 3.29 10.40
C SER A 72 -13.28 2.83 9.01
N GLY A 73 -12.70 1.64 8.91
CA GLY A 73 -12.15 1.10 7.65
C GLY A 73 -10.75 1.61 7.28
N SER A 74 -10.11 2.40 8.14
CA SER A 74 -8.77 2.94 7.91
C SER A 74 -7.74 1.82 7.79
N ARG A 75 -6.77 1.99 6.90
CA ARG A 75 -5.68 1.05 6.68
C ARG A 75 -4.35 1.68 7.06
N PHE A 76 -3.96 1.54 8.31
CA PHE A 76 -2.64 1.95 8.81
C PHE A 76 -1.56 0.90 8.58
N GLN A 77 -1.99 -0.34 8.29
CA GLN A 77 -1.19 -1.47 7.83
C GLN A 77 -2.04 -2.17 6.77
N THR A 78 -1.45 -2.40 5.60
CA THR A 78 -2.14 -2.94 4.43
C THR A 78 -2.47 -4.41 4.62
N ASN A 79 -3.62 -4.83 4.12
CA ASN A 79 -3.99 -6.23 4.12
C ASN A 79 -3.11 -7.00 3.11
N ALA A 80 -2.10 -7.72 3.61
CA ALA A 80 -1.19 -8.44 2.72
C ALA A 80 -1.88 -9.47 1.83
N LEU A 81 -3.07 -9.96 2.24
CA LEU A 81 -3.87 -10.91 1.48
C LEU A 81 -4.40 -10.32 0.15
N GLU A 82 -4.52 -9.00 0.07
CA GLU A 82 -5.04 -8.32 -1.11
C GLU A 82 -3.94 -7.96 -2.12
N GLY A 83 -2.68 -7.92 -1.71
CA GLY A 83 -1.54 -7.86 -2.65
C GLY A 83 -1.23 -6.50 -3.30
N VAL A 84 -2.03 -5.46 -3.07
CA VAL A 84 -1.97 -4.22 -3.88
C VAL A 84 -1.22 -3.08 -3.21
N ASP A 85 -1.48 -2.78 -1.94
CA ASP A 85 -1.08 -1.53 -1.29
C ASP A 85 0.03 -1.66 -0.23
N GLN A 86 0.69 -2.83 -0.09
CA GLN A 86 1.77 -3.06 0.89
C GLN A 86 2.76 -1.91 1.02
N GLY A 87 3.07 -1.50 2.27
CA GLY A 87 3.93 -0.37 2.59
C GLY A 87 3.26 1.02 2.51
N MET A 88 1.99 1.09 2.13
CA MET A 88 1.22 2.35 2.06
C MET A 88 0.22 2.43 3.22
N ALA A 89 -0.27 3.62 3.52
CA ALA A 89 -1.27 3.80 4.56
C ALA A 89 -2.36 4.80 4.17
N SER A 90 -3.58 4.59 4.68
CA SER A 90 -4.75 5.44 4.41
C SER A 90 -5.60 5.59 5.66
N ILE A 91 -6.16 6.78 5.85
CA ILE A 91 -7.10 7.07 6.94
C ILE A 91 -8.45 7.41 6.31
N THR A 92 -9.49 6.71 6.75
CA THR A 92 -10.86 6.87 6.25
C THR A 92 -11.80 7.34 7.36
N LEU A 93 -12.76 8.16 6.98
CA LEU A 93 -13.80 8.67 7.88
C LEU A 93 -15.15 7.99 7.58
N ARG A 94 -15.97 7.84 8.63
CA ARG A 94 -17.38 7.40 8.57
C ARG A 94 -17.62 6.01 7.96
N GLY A 95 -16.60 5.16 7.89
CA GLY A 95 -16.71 3.84 7.26
C GLY A 95 -16.86 3.89 5.74
N LEU A 96 -16.58 5.05 5.11
CA LEU A 96 -16.56 5.18 3.66
C LEU A 96 -15.19 4.75 3.11
N ASN A 97 -15.15 4.49 1.80
CA ASN A 97 -13.93 4.04 1.11
C ASN A 97 -12.79 5.08 1.17
N GLN A 98 -11.59 4.66 0.80
CA GLN A 98 -10.38 5.49 0.90
C GLN A 98 -10.42 6.72 -0.02
N ALA A 99 -11.14 6.63 -1.15
CA ALA A 99 -11.35 7.77 -2.05
C ALA A 99 -12.28 8.85 -1.48
N SER A 100 -13.05 8.55 -0.43
CA SER A 100 -14.00 9.50 0.14
C SER A 100 -13.39 10.46 1.17
N THR A 101 -12.16 10.21 1.64
CA THR A 101 -11.48 11.04 2.65
C THR A 101 -10.31 11.80 2.02
N LEU A 102 -10.38 13.12 2.05
CA LEU A 102 -9.28 13.96 1.53
C LEU A 102 -8.23 14.23 2.61
N LEU A 103 -6.99 13.84 2.35
CA LEU A 103 -5.83 14.18 3.17
C LEU A 103 -5.19 15.49 2.67
N LEU A 104 -4.93 16.42 3.59
CA LEU A 104 -4.18 17.64 3.34
C LEU A 104 -2.93 17.71 4.21
N ILE A 105 -1.92 18.43 3.72
CA ILE A 105 -0.68 18.73 4.43
C ILE A 105 -0.60 20.25 4.54
N ASN A 106 -0.68 20.79 5.74
CA ASN A 106 -0.71 22.24 5.98
C ASN A 106 -1.71 22.98 5.07
N SER A 107 -2.92 22.41 4.94
CA SER A 107 -4.00 22.91 4.08
C SER A 107 -3.72 22.85 2.56
N LYS A 108 -2.66 22.16 2.12
CA LYS A 108 -2.34 21.93 0.71
C LYS A 108 -2.60 20.48 0.32
N ARG A 109 -3.04 20.25 -0.92
CA ARG A 109 -3.35 18.92 -1.45
C ARG A 109 -2.07 18.15 -1.76
N HIS A 110 -2.10 16.84 -1.50
CA HIS A 110 -1.08 15.89 -1.95
C HIS A 110 -1.59 15.09 -3.16
N THR A 111 -0.67 14.52 -3.94
CA THR A 111 -1.04 13.69 -5.08
C THR A 111 -1.63 12.36 -4.63
N PHE A 112 -2.48 11.75 -5.45
CA PHE A 112 -2.92 10.38 -5.20
C PHE A 112 -1.78 9.39 -5.35
N ALA A 113 -1.88 8.28 -4.63
CA ALA A 113 -1.02 7.13 -4.78
C ALA A 113 -0.93 6.66 -6.24
N GLY A 114 0.28 6.26 -6.66
CA GLY A 114 0.52 5.69 -7.99
C GLY A 114 -0.09 4.31 -8.21
N THR A 115 -0.64 3.70 -7.16
CA THR A 115 -1.32 2.40 -7.17
C THR A 115 -2.68 2.57 -6.50
N PRO A 116 -3.77 2.05 -7.08
CA PRO A 116 -5.08 2.10 -6.44
C PRO A 116 -5.11 1.24 -5.18
N SER A 117 -6.16 1.38 -4.39
CA SER A 117 -6.45 0.41 -3.34
C SER A 117 -6.82 -0.96 -3.91
N ASN A 118 -6.98 -1.93 -3.02
CA ASN A 118 -7.54 -3.25 -3.32
C ASN A 118 -8.90 -3.20 -4.04
N ASP A 119 -9.69 -2.16 -3.80
CA ASP A 119 -11.02 -1.97 -4.40
C ASP A 119 -10.96 -1.14 -5.69
N GLY A 120 -9.76 -0.76 -6.14
CA GLY A 120 -9.54 0.01 -7.36
C GLY A 120 -9.61 1.54 -7.17
N GLU A 121 -9.65 2.01 -5.92
CA GLU A 121 -9.89 3.42 -5.60
C GLU A 121 -8.60 4.24 -5.47
N GLY A 122 -8.63 5.50 -5.88
CA GLY A 122 -7.52 6.44 -5.65
C GLY A 122 -7.57 7.04 -4.24
N TYR A 123 -6.42 7.12 -3.56
CA TYR A 123 -6.32 7.71 -2.22
C TYR A 123 -4.95 8.34 -2.00
N ILE A 124 -4.79 9.08 -0.90
CA ILE A 124 -3.52 9.70 -0.52
C ILE A 124 -2.83 8.82 0.51
N ASP A 125 -1.59 8.45 0.23
CA ASP A 125 -0.77 7.66 1.13
C ASP A 125 -0.26 8.53 2.30
N ALA A 126 -0.71 8.21 3.52
CA ALA A 126 -0.39 8.94 4.73
C ALA A 126 1.09 8.80 5.15
N ASN A 127 1.83 7.82 4.59
CA ASN A 127 3.25 7.64 4.89
C ASN A 127 4.15 8.79 4.39
N ILE A 128 3.62 9.80 3.69
CA ILE A 128 4.32 11.06 3.44
C ILE A 128 4.62 11.86 4.72
N ILE A 129 3.81 11.73 5.78
CA ILE A 129 3.95 12.54 7.00
C ILE A 129 5.06 11.96 7.91
N PRO A 130 6.12 12.73 8.22
CA PRO A 130 7.11 12.34 9.21
C PRO A 130 6.56 12.50 10.62
N GLU A 131 6.58 11.43 11.41
CA GLU A 131 6.00 11.37 12.75
C GLU A 131 6.61 12.40 13.69
N ILE A 132 7.94 12.62 13.63
CA ILE A 132 8.60 13.62 14.46
C ILE A 132 8.23 15.08 14.12
N ALA A 133 7.78 15.33 12.89
CA ALA A 133 7.39 16.66 12.41
C ALA A 133 5.87 16.93 12.58
N PHE A 134 5.11 15.92 12.97
CA PHE A 134 3.67 16.01 13.21
C PHE A 134 3.37 16.91 14.42
N ARG A 135 2.47 17.87 14.25
CA ARG A 135 2.00 18.77 15.31
C ARG A 135 0.59 18.42 15.77
N ASN A 136 -0.35 18.36 14.84
CA ASN A 136 -1.72 17.95 15.11
C ASN A 136 -2.45 17.61 13.80
N ILE A 137 -3.55 16.87 13.88
CA ILE A 137 -4.53 16.79 12.79
C ILE A 137 -5.70 17.72 13.07
N GLU A 138 -6.34 18.20 12.01
CA GLU A 138 -7.63 18.87 12.05
C GLU A 138 -8.59 18.10 11.14
N ILE A 139 -9.73 17.67 11.69
CA ILE A 139 -10.73 16.90 10.94
C ILE A 139 -11.95 17.76 10.68
N LEU A 140 -12.25 17.98 9.41
CA LEU A 140 -13.45 18.67 8.95
C LEU A 140 -14.45 17.67 8.38
N LYS A 141 -15.60 17.54 9.06
CA LYS A 141 -16.64 16.55 8.74
C LYS A 141 -17.84 17.15 7.99
N GLU A 142 -18.01 18.46 8.06
CA GLU A 142 -19.15 19.21 7.49
C GLU A 142 -18.62 20.28 6.53
N GLY A 143 -19.36 20.58 5.46
CA GLY A 143 -18.95 21.58 4.47
C GLY A 143 -17.69 21.24 3.64
N ALA A 144 -17.03 20.11 3.92
CA ALA A 144 -15.76 19.73 3.34
C ALA A 144 -15.79 19.60 1.82
N THR A 145 -16.83 18.99 1.24
CA THR A 145 -16.98 18.88 -0.22
C THR A 145 -17.15 20.24 -0.88
N THR A 146 -17.84 21.19 -0.24
CA THR A 146 -17.99 22.56 -0.76
C THR A 146 -16.67 23.32 -0.72
N ALA A 147 -15.90 23.17 0.36
CA ALA A 147 -14.64 23.89 0.55
C ALA A 147 -13.47 23.29 -0.24
N TYR A 148 -13.43 21.96 -0.36
CA TYR A 148 -12.27 21.23 -0.87
C TYR A 148 -12.56 20.37 -2.11
N GLY A 149 -13.81 20.14 -2.50
CA GLY A 149 -14.17 19.42 -3.73
C GLY A 149 -14.59 17.96 -3.53
N SER A 150 -14.76 17.24 -4.64
CA SER A 150 -15.39 15.92 -4.70
C SER A 150 -14.69 14.82 -3.91
N ASP A 151 -13.40 14.95 -3.62
CA ASP A 151 -12.64 13.93 -2.87
C ASP A 151 -12.95 13.93 -1.37
N ALA A 152 -13.67 14.95 -0.88
CA ALA A 152 -13.96 15.19 0.52
C ALA A 152 -15.40 14.82 0.90
N VAL A 153 -15.92 13.67 0.40
CA VAL A 153 -17.30 13.20 0.68
C VAL A 153 -17.46 12.80 2.16
N ALA A 154 -16.53 12.01 2.67
CA ALA A 154 -16.50 11.59 4.08
C ALA A 154 -16.03 12.74 4.99
N GLY A 155 -15.11 13.56 4.49
CA GLY A 155 -14.52 14.71 5.18
C GLY A 155 -13.09 14.97 4.73
N VAL A 156 -12.42 15.85 5.47
CA VAL A 156 -11.01 16.21 5.29
C VAL A 156 -10.24 15.90 6.57
N ILE A 157 -9.04 15.37 6.41
CA ILE A 157 -8.03 15.27 7.46
C ILE A 157 -6.84 16.14 7.05
N ASN A 158 -6.60 17.22 7.78
CA ASN A 158 -5.47 18.11 7.53
C ASN A 158 -4.37 17.86 8.56
N PHE A 159 -3.26 17.30 8.10
CA PHE A 159 -2.05 17.16 8.91
C PHE A 159 -1.33 18.49 8.99
N LYS A 160 -1.16 18.99 10.22
CA LYS A 160 -0.33 20.14 10.52
C LYS A 160 1.04 19.66 10.99
N THR A 161 2.09 20.24 10.42
CA THR A 161 3.48 20.02 10.85
C THR A 161 4.01 21.21 11.63
N TYR A 162 5.13 21.03 12.33
CA TYR A 162 5.81 22.11 13.06
C TYR A 162 6.42 23.13 12.11
N LYS A 163 5.77 24.30 11.95
CA LYS A 163 6.34 25.46 11.25
C LYS A 163 7.25 26.29 12.15
N GLU A 164 6.93 26.32 13.44
CA GLU A 164 7.70 27.00 14.47
C GLU A 164 8.06 26.01 15.56
N PHE A 165 9.36 25.86 15.78
CA PHE A 165 9.94 25.01 16.82
C PHE A 165 11.32 25.57 17.15
N GLU A 166 11.66 25.65 18.44
CA GLU A 166 12.97 26.13 18.89
C GLU A 166 13.62 25.06 19.77
N GLY A 167 14.84 24.67 19.40
CA GLY A 167 15.60 23.65 20.09
C GLY A 167 15.61 22.32 19.34
N PHE A 168 15.55 21.22 20.09
CA PHE A 168 15.82 19.88 19.58
C PHE A 168 14.92 18.85 20.26
N LYS A 169 14.27 17.97 19.48
CA LYS A 169 13.48 16.83 19.94
C LYS A 169 14.06 15.54 19.35
N ILE A 170 14.32 14.55 20.19
CA ILE A 170 14.60 13.18 19.77
C ILE A 170 13.43 12.31 20.19
N ARG A 171 13.05 11.38 19.32
CA ARG A 171 12.20 10.24 19.66
C ARG A 171 12.96 8.95 19.37
N PHE A 172 12.85 8.02 20.29
CA PHE A 172 13.30 6.65 20.09
C PHE A 172 12.20 5.73 20.61
N GLY A 173 11.89 4.68 19.85
CA GLY A 173 10.94 3.66 20.27
C GLY A 173 11.39 2.28 19.84
N ASP A 174 11.07 1.31 20.68
CA ASP A 174 11.36 -0.10 20.50
C ASP A 174 10.12 -0.87 20.95
N GLN A 175 9.49 -1.57 20.01
CA GLN A 175 8.30 -2.39 20.26
C GLN A 175 8.60 -3.80 19.78
N THR A 176 8.24 -4.79 20.59
CA THR A 176 8.44 -6.20 20.27
C THR A 176 7.14 -6.94 20.56
N ALA A 177 6.75 -7.85 19.66
CA ALA A 177 5.60 -8.71 19.86
C ALA A 177 5.86 -9.74 20.98
N GLU A 178 4.80 -10.28 21.59
CA GLU A 178 4.90 -11.20 22.74
C GLU A 178 5.70 -12.48 22.41
N ASN A 179 5.66 -12.94 21.16
CA ASN A 179 6.44 -14.08 20.67
C ASN A 179 7.95 -13.78 20.48
N ASN A 180 8.39 -12.53 20.67
CA ASN A 180 9.76 -12.02 20.49
C ASN A 180 10.38 -12.17 19.09
N ASN A 181 9.59 -12.57 18.08
CA ASN A 181 10.08 -12.75 16.72
C ASN A 181 9.91 -11.50 15.86
N ASN A 182 9.06 -10.57 16.30
CA ASN A 182 8.69 -9.40 15.52
C ASN A 182 9.02 -8.14 16.31
N LYS A 183 9.80 -7.26 15.71
CA LYS A 183 10.36 -6.08 16.32
C LYS A 183 10.16 -4.88 15.41
N GLU A 184 9.85 -3.76 16.02
CA GLU A 184 9.78 -2.47 15.37
C GLU A 184 10.60 -1.45 16.16
N THR A 185 11.44 -0.70 15.45
CA THR A 185 12.23 0.38 16.02
C THR A 185 11.95 1.67 15.27
N ASN A 186 11.80 2.77 16.00
CA ASN A 186 11.70 4.10 15.41
C ASN A 186 12.74 5.05 15.98
N PHE A 187 13.23 5.93 15.12
CA PHE A 187 14.12 7.02 15.48
C PHE A 187 13.64 8.29 14.80
N GLY A 188 13.44 9.35 15.58
CA GLY A 188 13.01 10.65 15.10
C GLY A 188 13.93 11.74 15.64
N LEU A 189 14.27 12.70 14.78
CA LEU A 189 15.04 13.88 15.12
C LEU A 189 14.34 15.11 14.56
N LEU A 190 14.10 16.12 15.40
CA LEU A 190 13.59 17.42 15.00
C LEU A 190 14.51 18.50 15.57
N PHE A 191 14.92 19.43 14.72
CA PHE A 191 15.72 20.59 15.08
C PHE A 191 15.02 21.84 14.57
N GLY A 192 14.96 22.87 15.40
CA GLY A 192 14.39 24.15 14.99
C GLY A 192 15.15 25.34 15.56
N ALA A 193 15.30 26.37 14.74
CA ALA A 193 16.00 27.59 15.12
C ALA A 193 15.50 28.79 14.29
N LYS A 194 15.67 29.98 14.84
CA LYS A 194 15.47 31.23 14.10
C LYS A 194 16.75 31.57 13.33
N PHE A 195 16.66 31.69 12.01
CA PHE A 195 17.78 32.04 11.14
C PHE A 195 17.34 33.07 10.10
N LEU A 196 18.05 34.20 10.02
CA LEU A 196 17.75 35.31 9.08
C LEU A 196 16.29 35.81 9.13
N GLY A 197 15.66 35.81 10.30
CA GLY A 197 14.25 36.21 10.45
C GLY A 197 13.23 35.18 9.96
N LEU A 198 13.68 33.95 9.67
CA LEU A 198 12.84 32.79 9.39
C LEU A 198 12.89 31.83 10.57
N ASN A 199 11.74 31.23 10.89
CA ASN A 199 11.68 29.99 11.65
C ASN A 199 12.08 28.85 10.71
N ALA A 200 13.17 28.15 11.02
CA ALA A 200 13.64 27.01 10.26
C ALA A 200 13.46 25.75 11.10
N VAL A 201 12.75 24.75 10.56
CA VAL A 201 12.52 23.45 11.20
C VAL A 201 12.95 22.33 10.26
N PHE A 202 13.80 21.44 10.76
CA PHE A 202 14.26 20.24 10.06
C PHE A 202 13.85 19.00 10.84
N GLY A 203 13.33 17.99 10.16
CA GLY A 203 12.96 16.71 10.74
C GLY A 203 13.49 15.53 9.94
N PHE A 204 13.84 14.46 10.65
CA PHE A 204 14.20 13.16 10.09
C PHE A 204 13.51 12.07 10.90
N ASN A 205 12.89 11.10 10.22
CA ASN A 205 12.25 9.96 10.84
C ASN A 205 12.67 8.67 10.13
N GLN A 206 13.05 7.67 10.92
CA GLN A 206 13.32 6.32 10.47
C GLN A 206 12.42 5.35 11.24
N LEU A 207 11.83 4.39 10.55
CA LEU A 207 11.14 3.25 11.15
C LEU A 207 11.62 1.99 10.45
N ASP A 208 12.12 1.05 11.23
CA ASP A 208 12.52 -0.28 10.77
C ASP A 208 11.64 -1.30 11.47
N ARG A 209 11.00 -2.17 10.69
CA ARG A 209 10.05 -3.17 11.16
C ARG A 209 10.44 -4.51 10.58
N SER A 210 10.58 -5.53 11.42
CA SER A 210 10.74 -6.91 10.97
C SER A 210 9.37 -7.49 10.56
N PRO A 211 9.32 -8.54 9.74
CA PRO A 211 8.05 -9.10 9.32
C PRO A 211 7.33 -9.79 10.48
N PHE A 212 6.01 -9.91 10.39
CA PHE A 212 5.19 -10.79 11.22
C PHE A 212 4.39 -11.72 10.36
N SER A 213 4.81 -12.98 10.30
CA SER A 213 4.13 -13.96 9.46
C SER A 213 2.76 -14.30 10.05
N ALA A 214 1.73 -14.40 9.20
CA ALA A 214 0.43 -14.87 9.67
C ALA A 214 0.50 -16.28 10.27
N SER A 215 1.48 -17.09 9.84
CA SER A 215 1.74 -18.43 10.39
C SER A 215 2.12 -18.43 11.88
N GLU A 216 2.58 -17.29 12.40
CA GLU A 216 2.92 -17.13 13.81
C GLU A 216 1.69 -16.86 14.69
N ILE A 217 0.49 -16.71 14.10
CA ILE A 217 -0.78 -16.67 14.84
C ILE A 217 -1.51 -18.02 14.64
N PRO A 218 -1.41 -18.95 15.62
CA PRO A 218 -2.08 -20.24 15.57
C PRO A 218 -3.59 -20.07 15.38
N GLN A 219 -4.23 -21.04 14.72
CA GLN A 219 -5.68 -21.09 14.51
C GLN A 219 -6.27 -20.00 13.60
N ILE A 220 -5.50 -18.99 13.16
CA ILE A 220 -5.98 -17.99 12.19
C ILE A 220 -5.49 -18.32 10.78
N ALA A 221 -4.17 -18.43 10.58
CA ALA A 221 -3.60 -18.70 9.26
C ALA A 221 -4.03 -20.04 8.66
N GLU A 222 -4.41 -20.99 9.51
CA GLU A 222 -4.86 -22.33 9.12
C GLU A 222 -6.28 -22.31 8.53
N LEU A 223 -7.10 -21.30 8.86
CA LEU A 223 -8.48 -21.16 8.37
C LEU A 223 -8.54 -20.57 6.97
N ALA A 224 -7.48 -19.90 6.53
CA ALA A 224 -7.36 -19.31 5.21
C ALA A 224 -7.05 -20.40 4.16
N ILE A 225 -8.12 -21.06 3.72
CA ILE A 225 -8.11 -22.19 2.81
C ILE A 225 -8.89 -21.82 1.54
N SER A 226 -8.27 -22.04 0.39
CA SER A 226 -8.90 -21.90 -0.92
C SER A 226 -9.37 -23.26 -1.44
N GLY A 227 -10.58 -23.32 -2.00
CA GLY A 227 -11.06 -24.50 -2.74
C GLY A 227 -10.29 -24.76 -4.05
N LEU A 228 -9.40 -23.85 -4.45
CA LEU A 228 -8.59 -23.92 -5.67
C LEU A 228 -7.18 -24.41 -5.33
N GLY A 229 -7.12 -25.65 -4.84
CA GLY A 229 -5.87 -26.38 -4.58
C GLY A 229 -5.43 -27.17 -5.79
N ASN A 230 -6.02 -28.35 -5.99
CA ASN A 230 -5.89 -29.13 -7.21
C ASN A 230 -6.99 -30.21 -7.27
N THR A 231 -8.18 -29.84 -7.72
CA THR A 231 -9.34 -30.76 -7.79
C THR A 231 -9.92 -30.79 -9.19
N PHE A 232 -10.44 -31.94 -9.61
CA PHE A 232 -11.06 -32.13 -10.92
C PHE A 232 -12.54 -32.49 -10.75
N ILE A 233 -13.38 -32.06 -11.70
CA ILE A 233 -14.79 -32.47 -11.77
C ILE A 233 -15.02 -33.08 -13.14
N LEU A 234 -15.46 -34.33 -13.17
CA LEU A 234 -15.73 -35.10 -14.39
C LEU A 234 -16.97 -34.55 -15.10
N THR A 235 -16.92 -34.40 -16.42
CA THR A 235 -18.10 -34.00 -17.20
C THR A 235 -19.02 -35.18 -17.50
N ASP A 236 -18.47 -36.38 -17.64
CA ASP A 236 -19.18 -37.63 -17.98
C ASP A 236 -18.62 -38.83 -17.20
N ASP A 237 -19.27 -39.98 -17.33
CA ASP A 237 -18.76 -41.25 -16.79
C ASP A 237 -17.45 -41.64 -17.50
N ASP A 238 -16.46 -42.13 -16.75
CA ASP A 238 -15.15 -42.51 -17.28
C ASP A 238 -14.55 -43.71 -16.54
N THR A 239 -13.59 -44.39 -17.17
CA THR A 239 -12.82 -45.46 -16.57
C THR A 239 -11.35 -45.29 -16.93
N VAL A 240 -10.53 -45.05 -15.92
CA VAL A 240 -9.07 -44.91 -16.05
C VAL A 240 -8.42 -46.20 -15.57
N ASN A 241 -7.66 -46.87 -16.43
CA ASN A 241 -7.18 -48.23 -16.17
C ASN A 241 -5.92 -48.30 -15.30
N ASP A 242 -5.08 -47.27 -15.31
CA ASP A 242 -3.77 -47.27 -14.63
C ASP A 242 -3.32 -45.84 -14.27
N GLY A 243 -2.30 -45.74 -13.43
CA GLY A 243 -1.73 -44.48 -12.94
C GLY A 243 -2.40 -43.95 -11.67
N LEU A 244 -2.01 -42.73 -11.28
CA LEU A 244 -2.44 -42.10 -10.02
C LEU A 244 -3.96 -41.92 -9.92
N TYR A 245 -4.64 -41.80 -11.05
CA TYR A 245 -6.09 -41.57 -11.15
C TYR A 245 -6.83 -42.81 -11.67
N ALA A 246 -6.29 -44.02 -11.49
CA ALA A 246 -6.98 -45.25 -11.90
C ALA A 246 -8.29 -45.45 -11.10
N GLY A 247 -9.39 -45.73 -11.78
CA GLY A 247 -10.70 -45.91 -11.16
C GLY A 247 -11.87 -45.80 -12.13
N GLU A 248 -13.07 -46.10 -11.63
CA GLU A 248 -14.35 -45.85 -12.29
C GLU A 248 -14.96 -44.57 -11.73
N TYR A 249 -15.39 -43.68 -12.61
CA TYR A 249 -15.90 -42.36 -12.27
C TYR A 249 -17.27 -42.13 -12.91
N THR A 250 -18.12 -41.37 -12.21
CA THR A 250 -19.43 -40.94 -12.73
C THR A 250 -19.42 -39.46 -13.10
N SER A 251 -20.30 -39.04 -14.01
CA SER A 251 -20.52 -37.63 -14.36
C SER A 251 -20.76 -36.77 -13.11
N GLY A 252 -20.07 -35.63 -13.04
CA GLY A 252 -20.13 -34.68 -11.92
C GLY A 252 -19.34 -35.09 -10.68
N GLN A 253 -18.66 -36.25 -10.69
CA GLN A 253 -17.83 -36.68 -9.56
C GLN A 253 -16.67 -35.72 -9.33
N VAL A 254 -16.46 -35.36 -8.06
CA VAL A 254 -15.32 -34.57 -7.59
C VAL A 254 -14.15 -35.52 -7.34
N VAL A 255 -13.02 -35.26 -7.98
CA VAL A 255 -11.80 -36.06 -7.88
C VAL A 255 -10.66 -35.17 -7.41
N PRO A 256 -10.34 -35.16 -6.11
CA PRO A 256 -9.20 -34.42 -5.58
C PRO A 256 -7.88 -35.06 -6.02
N ASP A 257 -6.81 -34.27 -6.08
CA ASP A 257 -5.44 -34.77 -6.28
C ASP A 257 -5.11 -35.88 -5.26
N PRO A 258 -4.80 -37.13 -5.70
CA PRO A 258 -4.43 -38.23 -4.82
C PRO A 258 -3.24 -37.92 -3.91
N ASN A 259 -2.33 -37.04 -4.37
CA ASN A 259 -1.16 -36.61 -3.63
C ASN A 259 -1.37 -35.27 -2.90
N CYS A 260 -2.62 -34.82 -2.71
CA CYS A 260 -2.93 -33.50 -2.17
C CYS A 260 -2.14 -33.16 -0.89
N GLU A 261 -2.19 -34.03 0.12
CA GLU A 261 -1.52 -33.79 1.40
C GLU A 261 0.00 -33.85 1.28
N GLN A 262 0.53 -34.77 0.46
CA GLN A 262 1.97 -34.85 0.15
C GLN A 262 2.47 -33.58 -0.53
N ASN A 263 1.65 -32.97 -1.38
CA ASN A 263 1.92 -31.70 -2.06
C ASN A 263 1.74 -30.48 -1.13
N GLY A 264 1.36 -30.67 0.14
CA GLY A 264 1.14 -29.60 1.12
C GLY A 264 -0.27 -28.97 1.08
N GLY A 265 -1.20 -29.59 0.36
CA GLY A 265 -2.62 -29.24 0.36
C GLY A 265 -3.37 -29.83 1.57
N ILE A 266 -4.68 -29.56 1.62
CA ILE A 266 -5.59 -30.13 2.63
C ILE A 266 -6.67 -30.93 1.90
N LEU A 267 -6.86 -32.19 2.29
CA LEU A 267 -7.91 -33.04 1.75
C LEU A 267 -9.18 -32.99 2.61
N ASP A 268 -10.28 -32.51 2.04
CA ASP A 268 -11.60 -32.42 2.68
C ASP A 268 -12.69 -32.57 1.62
N GLY A 269 -12.70 -33.74 0.96
CA GLY A 269 -13.48 -34.02 -0.26
C GLY A 269 -12.98 -33.28 -1.52
N PHE A 270 -12.32 -32.15 -1.33
CA PHE A 270 -11.54 -31.41 -2.32
C PHE A 270 -10.08 -31.37 -1.89
N CYS A 271 -9.16 -31.26 -2.85
CA CYS A 271 -7.81 -30.83 -2.56
C CYS A 271 -7.76 -29.31 -2.51
N ARG A 272 -7.52 -28.78 -1.32
CA ARG A 272 -7.57 -27.35 -1.01
C ARG A 272 -6.16 -26.77 -0.80
N PHE A 273 -6.02 -25.47 -1.01
CA PHE A 273 -4.77 -24.73 -0.83
C PHE A 273 -4.81 -23.89 0.44
N ARG A 274 -3.89 -24.15 1.38
CA ARG A 274 -3.70 -23.33 2.58
C ARG A 274 -2.86 -22.10 2.22
N TYR A 275 -3.50 -20.94 2.09
CA TYR A 275 -2.81 -19.71 1.70
C TYR A 275 -2.45 -18.81 2.88
N GLY A 276 -3.14 -18.93 4.02
CA GLY A 276 -2.88 -18.04 5.17
C GLY A 276 -1.45 -18.08 5.69
N THR A 277 -0.79 -19.24 5.64
CA THR A 277 0.61 -19.38 6.09
C THR A 277 1.63 -18.80 5.11
N ARG A 278 1.19 -18.21 4.00
CA ARG A 278 2.06 -17.73 2.91
C ARG A 278 2.13 -16.20 2.82
N PHE A 279 1.51 -15.50 3.77
CA PHE A 279 1.50 -14.04 3.83
C PHE A 279 1.99 -13.56 5.20
N ASN A 280 2.49 -12.33 5.22
CA ASN A 280 2.78 -11.62 6.45
C ASN A 280 1.58 -10.77 6.85
N LEU A 281 1.33 -10.57 8.14
CA LEU A 281 0.36 -9.59 8.64
C LEU A 281 0.89 -8.17 8.48
N TYR A 282 2.18 -8.00 8.71
CA TYR A 282 2.94 -6.84 8.28
C TYR A 282 4.31 -7.29 7.76
N ASN A 283 4.79 -6.59 6.74
CA ASN A 283 6.03 -6.92 6.07
C ASN A 283 7.25 -6.36 6.80
N ASP A 284 8.41 -6.89 6.44
CA ASP A 284 9.70 -6.27 6.67
C ASP A 284 9.73 -4.94 5.91
N GLU A 285 9.78 -3.84 6.65
CA GLU A 285 9.66 -2.50 6.09
C GLU A 285 10.72 -1.56 6.66
N ASN A 286 11.30 -0.74 5.79
CA ASN A 286 12.11 0.42 6.17
C ASN A 286 11.44 1.71 5.67
N HIS A 287 11.17 2.63 6.57
CA HIS A 287 10.59 3.94 6.27
C HIS A 287 11.63 5.01 6.59
N ASN A 288 11.93 5.88 5.63
CA ASN A 288 12.80 7.04 5.80
C ASN A 288 12.07 8.29 5.36
N LYS A 289 11.91 9.26 6.25
CA LYS A 289 11.15 10.48 6.00
C LYS A 289 11.94 11.72 6.40
N ILE A 290 11.87 12.75 5.57
CA ILE A 290 12.56 14.04 5.80
C ILE A 290 11.51 15.15 5.77
N TYR A 291 11.69 16.11 6.67
CA TYR A 291 10.90 17.33 6.77
C TYR A 291 11.80 18.56 6.75
N LEU A 292 11.38 19.58 6.02
CA LEU A 292 11.95 20.92 6.08
C LEU A 292 10.83 21.96 6.04
N SER A 293 10.85 22.91 6.96
CA SER A 293 10.02 24.11 6.89
C SER A 293 10.85 25.36 7.12
N LEU A 294 10.56 26.39 6.33
CA LEU A 294 11.13 27.72 6.46
C LEU A 294 9.95 28.70 6.41
N SER A 295 9.64 29.35 7.51
CA SER A 295 8.48 30.24 7.57
C SER A 295 8.73 31.53 8.35
N ASN A 296 7.99 32.57 8.01
CA ASN A 296 7.79 33.78 8.79
C ASN A 296 6.41 34.36 8.45
N ASN A 297 6.17 35.63 8.81
CA ASN A 297 4.88 36.30 8.60
C ASN A 297 4.45 36.40 7.12
N ASN A 298 5.40 36.34 6.18
CA ASN A 298 5.13 36.52 4.75
C ASN A 298 5.42 35.27 3.92
N HIS A 299 6.27 34.37 4.39
CA HIS A 299 6.73 33.19 3.65
C HIS A 299 6.38 31.93 4.41
N ASP A 300 5.88 30.92 3.70
CA ASP A 300 5.63 29.59 4.24
C ASP A 300 6.11 28.55 3.23
N PHE A 301 7.31 28.02 3.45
CA PHE A 301 7.87 26.92 2.69
C PHE A 301 7.81 25.64 3.51
N THR A 302 7.37 24.56 2.87
CA THR A 302 7.32 23.21 3.45
C THR A 302 7.74 22.19 2.40
N LEU A 303 8.63 21.27 2.79
CA LEU A 303 9.06 20.10 2.02
C LEU A 303 8.95 18.86 2.90
N LEU A 304 8.25 17.84 2.41
CA LEU A 304 8.21 16.50 2.97
C LEU A 304 8.70 15.52 1.90
N THR A 305 9.50 14.54 2.30
CA THR A 305 9.85 13.39 1.46
C THR A 305 9.69 12.10 2.26
N SER A 306 9.27 11.03 1.61
CA SER A 306 9.15 9.70 2.21
C SER A 306 9.66 8.64 1.24
N SER A 307 10.37 7.65 1.77
CA SER A 307 10.78 6.42 1.09
C SER A 307 10.40 5.26 1.99
N VAL A 308 9.56 4.36 1.48
CA VAL A 308 9.11 3.16 2.17
C VAL A 308 9.51 1.96 1.31
N GLN A 309 10.33 1.10 1.87
CA GLN A 309 10.78 -0.14 1.25
C GLN A 309 10.07 -1.30 1.92
N VAL A 310 9.39 -2.13 1.12
CA VAL A 310 8.80 -3.40 1.54
C VAL A 310 9.74 -4.50 1.07
N ASN A 311 10.54 -5.03 2.00
CA ASN A 311 11.68 -5.91 1.70
C ASN A 311 11.24 -7.35 1.47
N ASP A 312 10.36 -7.84 2.35
CA ASP A 312 9.73 -9.13 2.20
C ASP A 312 8.26 -8.91 1.84
N ASN A 313 7.76 -9.59 0.83
CA ASN A 313 6.34 -9.55 0.52
C ASN A 313 5.97 -10.88 -0.09
N PRO A 314 5.90 -11.95 0.73
CA PRO A 314 5.60 -13.27 0.23
C PRO A 314 4.20 -13.30 -0.35
N GLN A 315 4.09 -13.88 -1.54
CA GLN A 315 2.85 -14.02 -2.28
C GLN A 315 2.46 -15.49 -2.41
N SER A 316 1.24 -15.73 -2.88
CA SER A 316 0.88 -17.05 -3.38
C SER A 316 1.84 -17.49 -4.50
N PRO A 317 2.23 -18.79 -4.63
CA PRO A 317 3.13 -19.24 -5.70
C PRO A 317 2.62 -18.89 -7.10
N SER A 318 1.30 -18.99 -7.29
CA SER A 318 0.58 -18.33 -8.37
C SER A 318 -0.85 -18.01 -7.91
N TYR A 319 -1.51 -17.08 -8.57
CA TYR A 319 -2.94 -16.88 -8.39
C TYR A 319 -3.74 -17.87 -9.23
N PRO A 320 -4.96 -18.26 -8.80
CA PRO A 320 -5.85 -19.03 -9.66
C PRO A 320 -6.38 -18.12 -10.77
N ALA A 321 -6.22 -18.50 -12.04
CA ALA A 321 -6.87 -17.76 -13.11
C ALA A 321 -8.34 -18.18 -13.20
N LEU A 322 -9.25 -17.25 -12.92
CA LEU A 322 -10.70 -17.49 -12.98
C LEU A 322 -11.19 -18.07 -14.33
N PRO A 323 -10.62 -17.71 -15.50
CA PRO A 323 -10.98 -18.35 -16.76
C PRO A 323 -10.76 -19.88 -16.76
N PHE A 324 -9.81 -20.41 -15.98
CA PHE A 324 -9.60 -21.86 -15.87
C PHE A 324 -10.77 -22.56 -15.17
N LEU A 325 -11.46 -21.88 -14.26
CA LEU A 325 -12.61 -22.44 -13.56
C LEU A 325 -13.82 -22.67 -14.49
N SER A 326 -13.85 -21.97 -15.61
CA SER A 326 -14.86 -22.14 -16.67
C SER A 326 -14.39 -23.02 -17.83
N ARG A 327 -13.11 -23.40 -17.87
CA ARG A 327 -12.53 -24.16 -18.98
C ARG A 327 -12.52 -25.66 -18.65
N GLU A 328 -12.88 -26.46 -19.63
CA GLU A 328 -12.69 -27.91 -19.59
C GLU A 328 -11.31 -28.27 -20.14
N ILE A 329 -10.62 -29.15 -19.43
CA ILE A 329 -9.37 -29.77 -19.86
C ILE A 329 -9.77 -31.00 -20.67
N ASN A 330 -9.49 -30.98 -21.98
CA ASN A 330 -9.86 -32.08 -22.85
C ASN A 330 -8.95 -33.30 -22.63
N PRO A 331 -9.38 -34.50 -23.05
CA PRO A 331 -8.52 -35.67 -23.09
C PRO A 331 -7.22 -35.39 -23.87
N GLY A 332 -6.07 -35.75 -23.28
CA GLY A 332 -4.75 -35.48 -23.84
C GLY A 332 -4.19 -34.07 -23.62
N GLU A 333 -4.98 -33.13 -23.09
CA GLU A 333 -4.46 -31.81 -22.65
C GLU A 333 -3.94 -31.88 -21.22
N GLY A 334 -2.91 -31.09 -20.92
CA GLY A 334 -2.51 -30.86 -19.53
C GLY A 334 -2.03 -32.12 -18.79
N GLY A 335 -1.67 -33.18 -19.51
CA GLY A 335 -1.38 -34.51 -18.94
C GLY A 335 -2.60 -35.29 -18.45
N SER A 336 -3.81 -34.96 -18.94
CA SER A 336 -5.06 -35.60 -18.49
C SER A 336 -5.05 -37.12 -18.65
N PRO A 337 -5.22 -37.89 -17.56
CA PRO A 337 -5.38 -39.33 -17.61
C PRO A 337 -6.82 -39.75 -17.97
N PHE A 338 -7.76 -38.79 -18.00
CA PHE A 338 -9.18 -39.03 -18.25
C PHE A 338 -9.48 -39.07 -19.76
N ASN A 339 -10.43 -39.94 -20.13
CA ASN A 339 -10.92 -40.06 -21.52
C ASN A 339 -12.08 -39.10 -21.82
N VAL A 340 -12.54 -38.36 -20.81
CA VAL A 340 -13.57 -37.32 -20.91
C VAL A 340 -13.00 -35.97 -20.45
N PRO A 341 -13.59 -34.84 -20.88
CA PRO A 341 -13.18 -33.55 -20.37
C PRO A 341 -13.36 -33.45 -18.84
N VAL A 342 -12.50 -32.65 -18.20
CA VAL A 342 -12.61 -32.36 -16.77
C VAL A 342 -12.51 -30.89 -16.49
N ARG A 343 -13.32 -30.39 -15.56
CA ARG A 343 -13.15 -29.03 -15.04
C ARG A 343 -12.09 -29.03 -13.94
N TRP A 344 -11.09 -28.18 -14.09
CA TRP A 344 -9.99 -28.05 -13.14
C TRP A 344 -10.22 -26.89 -12.16
N LEU A 345 -10.18 -27.23 -10.88
CA LEU A 345 -10.25 -26.32 -9.73
C LEU A 345 -8.89 -26.30 -9.03
N GLY A 346 -7.97 -25.53 -9.59
CA GLY A 346 -6.61 -25.45 -9.08
C GLY A 346 -5.91 -24.17 -9.47
N ARG A 347 -4.59 -24.20 -9.34
CA ARG A 347 -3.68 -23.12 -9.72
C ARG A 347 -2.44 -23.70 -10.39
N PRO A 348 -1.81 -22.99 -11.34
CA PRO A 348 -0.63 -23.50 -12.03
C PRO A 348 0.49 -23.90 -11.07
N LEU A 349 0.84 -23.02 -10.12
CA LEU A 349 1.80 -23.29 -9.06
C LEU A 349 1.04 -23.46 -7.73
N GLY A 350 0.82 -24.72 -7.36
CA GLY A 350 0.11 -25.14 -6.16
C GLY A 350 0.91 -25.11 -4.85
N ALA A 351 0.40 -25.84 -3.85
CA ALA A 351 0.98 -25.93 -2.51
C ALA A 351 2.42 -26.48 -2.48
N GLN A 352 2.81 -27.23 -3.51
CA GLN A 352 4.13 -27.83 -3.65
C GLN A 352 5.23 -26.81 -3.97
N TYR A 353 4.88 -25.59 -4.41
CA TYR A 353 5.84 -24.57 -4.78
C TYR A 353 6.06 -23.54 -3.66
N PRO A 354 7.29 -22.99 -3.53
CA PRO A 354 7.57 -21.92 -2.58
C PRO A 354 6.89 -20.63 -2.98
N SER A 355 6.60 -19.79 -1.99
CA SER A 355 6.05 -18.45 -2.21
C SER A 355 7.14 -17.50 -2.74
N PRO A 356 6.93 -16.82 -3.88
CA PRO A 356 7.85 -15.78 -4.34
C PRO A 356 7.70 -14.51 -3.49
N LEU A 357 8.71 -13.65 -3.53
CA LEU A 357 8.65 -12.31 -2.94
C LEU A 357 8.24 -11.27 -3.99
N SER A 358 7.46 -10.29 -3.57
CA SER A 358 7.01 -9.16 -4.38
C SER A 358 7.39 -7.82 -3.75
N PRO A 359 8.69 -7.50 -3.61
CA PRO A 359 9.14 -6.30 -2.92
C PRO A 359 8.63 -5.03 -3.58
N LYS A 360 8.57 -3.94 -2.80
CA LYS A 360 8.11 -2.62 -3.27
C LYS A 360 9.04 -1.52 -2.78
N ASP A 361 9.25 -0.51 -3.63
CA ASP A 361 9.88 0.75 -3.26
C ASP A 361 8.89 1.89 -3.56
N ILE A 362 8.43 2.53 -2.49
CA ILE A 362 7.44 3.60 -2.54
C ILE A 362 8.15 4.90 -2.18
N SER A 363 8.09 5.88 -3.07
CA SER A 363 8.67 7.20 -2.85
C SER A 363 7.64 8.30 -3.04
N GLN A 364 7.70 9.30 -2.17
CA GLN A 364 6.77 10.42 -2.15
C GLN A 364 7.51 11.73 -1.89
N TYR A 365 7.05 12.82 -2.51
CA TYR A 365 7.42 14.16 -2.06
C TYR A 365 6.23 15.11 -2.09
N HIS A 366 6.25 16.09 -1.18
CA HIS A 366 5.33 17.20 -1.16
C HIS A 366 6.11 18.48 -0.91
N LEU A 367 6.03 19.43 -1.84
CA LEU A 367 6.60 20.75 -1.71
C LEU A 367 5.49 21.77 -1.83
N SER A 368 5.38 22.66 -0.85
CA SER A 368 4.48 23.80 -0.89
C SER A 368 5.22 25.08 -0.53
N TYR A 369 4.90 26.17 -1.24
CA TYR A 369 5.36 27.51 -0.93
C TYR A 369 4.17 28.46 -0.99
N SER A 370 3.96 29.25 0.06
CA SER A 370 2.97 30.32 0.09
C SER A 370 3.66 31.64 0.43
N TYR A 371 3.21 32.73 -0.21
CA TYR A 371 3.66 34.09 0.02
C TYR A 371 2.48 34.99 0.29
N LEU A 372 2.45 35.58 1.49
CA LEU A 372 1.44 36.52 1.91
C LEU A 372 1.95 37.95 1.71
N LEU A 373 1.28 38.69 0.84
CA LEU A 373 1.50 40.10 0.61
C LEU A 373 0.37 40.89 1.28
N ALA A 374 0.68 41.52 2.41
CA ALA A 374 -0.22 42.47 3.06
C ALA A 374 -0.01 43.88 2.47
N LEU A 375 -1.06 44.43 1.87
CA LEU A 375 -1.14 45.82 1.41
C LEU A 375 -2.23 46.51 2.23
N ASN A 376 -2.17 47.84 2.39
CA ASN A 376 -2.96 48.58 3.40
C ASN A 376 -4.45 48.19 3.51
N ASN A 377 -5.10 47.83 2.39
CA ASN A 377 -6.53 47.48 2.34
C ASN A 377 -6.80 46.08 1.77
N PHE A 378 -5.78 45.28 1.47
CA PHE A 378 -5.96 43.95 0.88
C PHE A 378 -4.79 43.02 1.19
N GLU A 379 -5.11 41.77 1.49
CA GLU A 379 -4.13 40.68 1.58
C GLU A 379 -4.19 39.82 0.32
N ILE A 380 -3.02 39.47 -0.22
CA ILE A 380 -2.89 38.53 -1.33
C ILE A 380 -2.08 37.33 -0.85
N ASP A 381 -2.67 36.14 -0.91
CA ASP A 381 -1.97 34.86 -0.73
C ASP A 381 -1.65 34.26 -2.10
N LEU A 382 -0.36 34.13 -2.41
CA LEU A 382 0.14 33.41 -3.57
C LEU A 382 0.70 32.06 -3.12
N SER A 383 0.15 30.96 -3.61
CA SER A 383 0.66 29.63 -3.25
C SER A 383 0.92 28.71 -4.44
N LEU A 384 1.98 27.92 -4.33
CA LEU A 384 2.41 26.89 -5.27
C LEU A 384 2.56 25.57 -4.51
N THR A 385 2.07 24.48 -5.09
CA THR A 385 2.23 23.14 -4.52
C THR A 385 2.57 22.15 -5.63
N THR A 386 3.54 21.28 -5.37
CA THR A 386 3.93 20.19 -6.25
C THR A 386 4.18 18.94 -5.41
N SER A 387 3.69 17.80 -5.88
CA SER A 387 3.85 16.52 -5.19
C SER A 387 3.88 15.36 -6.19
N GLU A 388 4.45 14.24 -5.78
CA GLU A 388 4.56 13.01 -6.56
C GLU A 388 4.51 11.81 -5.61
N HIS A 389 3.97 10.71 -6.13
CA HIS A 389 3.96 9.38 -5.51
C HIS A 389 4.37 8.38 -6.60
N LYS A 390 5.39 7.56 -6.31
CA LYS A 390 5.88 6.50 -7.20
C LYS A 390 5.91 5.19 -6.40
N ASN A 391 5.39 4.13 -7.01
CA ASN A 391 5.44 2.78 -6.48
C ASN A 391 6.13 1.86 -7.50
N GLU A 392 7.36 1.46 -7.20
CA GLU A 392 8.09 0.46 -7.97
C GLU A 392 7.85 -0.92 -7.36
N HIS A 393 7.30 -1.83 -8.15
CA HIS A 393 7.04 -3.20 -7.70
C HIS A 393 7.37 -4.22 -8.77
N ASN A 394 7.61 -5.44 -8.31
CA ASN A 394 7.72 -6.64 -9.12
C ASN A 394 6.83 -7.71 -8.49
N ARG A 395 5.70 -8.05 -9.12
CA ARG A 395 4.75 -9.06 -8.62
C ARG A 395 4.80 -10.31 -9.50
N PRO A 396 5.55 -11.35 -9.11
CA PRO A 396 5.63 -12.59 -9.88
C PRO A 396 4.29 -13.31 -9.94
N ASP A 397 3.93 -13.82 -11.11
CA ASP A 397 2.76 -14.67 -11.32
C ASP A 397 2.90 -15.47 -12.62
N ILE A 398 1.81 -16.06 -13.10
CA ILE A 398 1.76 -16.86 -14.32
C ILE A 398 1.23 -16.04 -15.49
N ILE A 399 1.89 -16.15 -16.64
CA ILE A 399 1.40 -15.59 -17.89
C ILE A 399 0.39 -16.57 -18.49
N ASP A 400 -0.89 -16.20 -18.41
CA ASP A 400 -2.02 -17.03 -18.85
C ASP A 400 -1.85 -17.62 -20.25
N SER A 401 -1.44 -16.80 -21.23
CA SER A 401 -1.25 -17.27 -22.61
C SER A 401 -0.15 -18.33 -22.76
N ARG A 402 0.95 -18.19 -22.01
CA ARG A 402 2.05 -19.18 -22.03
C ARG A 402 1.64 -20.46 -21.31
N PHE A 403 0.93 -20.33 -20.19
CA PHE A 403 0.41 -21.48 -19.48
C PHE A 403 -0.59 -22.27 -20.35
N GLN A 404 -1.48 -21.59 -21.08
CA GLN A 404 -2.38 -22.23 -22.03
C GLN A 404 -1.64 -22.96 -23.16
N GLN A 405 -0.60 -22.34 -23.73
CA GLN A 405 0.25 -23.01 -24.73
C GLN A 405 0.91 -24.27 -24.16
N ALA A 406 1.41 -24.20 -22.93
CA ALA A 406 2.02 -25.33 -22.25
C ALA A 406 1.03 -26.47 -21.99
N LEU A 407 -0.23 -26.19 -21.65
CA LEU A 407 -1.26 -27.22 -21.50
C LEU A 407 -1.55 -27.96 -22.82
N LEU A 408 -1.41 -27.27 -23.95
CA LEU A 408 -1.58 -27.82 -25.30
C LEU A 408 -0.31 -28.47 -25.87
N GLY A 409 0.75 -28.63 -25.06
CA GLY A 409 2.01 -29.23 -25.48
C GLY A 409 2.94 -28.31 -26.27
N ASN A 410 2.69 -27.00 -26.25
CA ASN A 410 3.50 -25.98 -26.93
C ASN A 410 4.26 -25.10 -25.92
N GLY A 411 4.67 -25.67 -24.79
CA GLY A 411 5.44 -24.98 -23.75
C GLY A 411 6.94 -25.11 -23.94
N GLY A 412 7.70 -24.36 -23.13
CA GLY A 412 9.16 -24.32 -23.20
C GLY A 412 9.65 -23.40 -24.32
N GLU A 413 10.96 -23.20 -24.42
CA GLU A 413 11.54 -22.30 -25.43
C GLU A 413 11.37 -22.85 -26.85
N ASN A 414 11.37 -24.18 -26.99
CA ASN A 414 11.23 -24.88 -28.27
C ASN A 414 9.76 -25.19 -28.64
N GLY A 415 8.81 -24.97 -27.72
CA GLY A 415 7.39 -25.23 -27.95
C GLY A 415 7.03 -26.71 -28.06
N ASP A 416 7.74 -27.58 -27.34
CA ASP A 416 7.59 -29.05 -27.38
C ASP A 416 7.30 -29.68 -26.00
N LEU A 417 7.15 -28.85 -24.96
CA LEU A 417 6.89 -29.31 -23.61
C LEU A 417 5.40 -29.19 -23.24
N THR A 418 4.89 -30.18 -22.52
CA THR A 418 3.52 -30.21 -22.01
C THR A 418 3.48 -29.99 -20.51
N TRP A 419 2.64 -29.05 -20.05
CA TRP A 419 2.36 -28.87 -18.63
C TRP A 419 1.46 -29.97 -18.13
N ASN A 420 1.84 -30.63 -17.03
CA ASN A 420 1.01 -31.62 -16.36
C ASN A 420 0.37 -31.04 -15.09
N ILE A 421 -0.95 -30.91 -15.07
CA ILE A 421 -1.73 -30.43 -13.90
C ILE A 421 -2.11 -31.57 -12.93
N PHE A 422 -1.98 -32.82 -13.36
CA PHE A 422 -2.32 -34.04 -12.60
C PHE A 422 -1.11 -34.60 -11.83
N ASP A 423 0.10 -34.38 -12.35
CA ASP A 423 1.37 -34.76 -11.74
C ASP A 423 2.41 -33.65 -11.92
N HIS A 424 2.62 -32.87 -10.86
CA HIS A 424 3.53 -31.74 -10.90
C HIS A 424 5.01 -32.14 -11.09
N THR A 425 5.38 -33.39 -10.77
CA THR A 425 6.77 -33.86 -10.85
C THR A 425 7.25 -33.98 -12.30
N GLN A 426 6.32 -33.98 -13.25
CA GLN A 426 6.61 -33.99 -14.69
C GLN A 426 6.86 -32.59 -15.28
N ASN A 427 6.61 -31.52 -14.51
CA ASN A 427 6.87 -30.16 -14.97
C ASN A 427 8.36 -29.82 -14.74
N SER A 428 9.11 -29.73 -15.85
CA SER A 428 10.52 -29.36 -15.79
C SER A 428 10.73 -27.91 -15.31
N PRO A 429 11.91 -27.57 -14.77
CA PRO A 429 12.25 -26.19 -14.43
C PRO A 429 12.12 -25.22 -15.63
N GLU A 430 12.51 -25.66 -16.83
CA GLU A 430 12.35 -24.87 -18.07
C GLU A 430 10.88 -24.50 -18.31
N LEU A 431 9.98 -25.47 -18.12
CA LEU A 431 8.56 -25.23 -18.32
C LEU A 431 7.97 -24.29 -17.26
N ILE A 432 8.42 -24.42 -16.02
CA ILE A 432 8.06 -23.51 -14.92
C ILE A 432 8.50 -22.08 -15.25
N ASP A 433 9.73 -21.89 -15.72
CA ASP A 433 10.24 -20.57 -16.07
C ASP A 433 9.56 -20.00 -17.33
N PHE A 434 9.18 -20.84 -18.29
CA PHE A 434 8.41 -20.44 -19.46
C PHE A 434 7.06 -19.81 -19.08
N VAL A 435 6.29 -20.46 -18.20
CA VAL A 435 4.94 -19.98 -17.82
C VAL A 435 4.99 -18.82 -16.83
N ARG A 436 6.11 -18.64 -16.12
CA ARG A 436 6.29 -17.53 -15.18
C ARG A 436 6.41 -16.19 -15.90
N GLY A 437 5.95 -15.16 -15.20
CA GLY A 437 6.16 -13.76 -15.53
C GLY A 437 6.04 -12.91 -14.28
N ALA A 438 5.92 -11.61 -14.47
CA ALA A 438 5.64 -10.70 -13.38
C ALA A 438 4.94 -9.44 -13.88
N GLU A 439 4.11 -8.85 -13.01
CA GLU A 439 3.67 -7.48 -13.17
C GLU A 439 4.75 -6.56 -12.58
N THR A 440 5.41 -5.80 -13.45
CA THR A 440 6.47 -4.84 -13.09
C THR A 440 6.04 -3.43 -13.41
N THR A 441 6.38 -2.47 -12.56
CA THR A 441 6.21 -1.04 -12.86
C THR A 441 6.95 -0.70 -14.15
N LYS A 442 6.24 -0.18 -15.17
CA LYS A 442 6.88 0.42 -16.34
C LYS A 442 7.15 1.89 -16.04
N GLU A 443 8.39 2.34 -16.20
CA GLU A 443 8.65 3.77 -16.31
C GLU A 443 7.93 4.29 -17.57
N GLY A 444 6.84 5.02 -17.39
CA GLY A 444 6.19 5.71 -18.49
C GLY A 444 7.13 6.75 -19.11
N PRO A 445 6.91 7.14 -20.39
CA PRO A 445 7.64 8.26 -20.95
C PRO A 445 7.44 9.49 -20.06
N LYS A 446 8.54 10.09 -19.61
CA LYS A 446 8.53 11.36 -18.87
C LYS A 446 7.92 12.41 -19.81
N LEU A 447 6.66 12.76 -19.60
CA LEU A 447 5.99 13.86 -20.30
C LEU A 447 6.61 15.21 -19.92
#